data_AF-A0A1T5AA00-F1
#
_entry.id   AF-A0A1T5AA00-F1
#
_cell.length_a   1.000
_cell.length_b   1.000
_cell.length_c   1.000
_cell.angle_alpha   90.00
_cell.angle_beta   90.00
_cell.angle_gamma   90.00
#
_symmetry.space_group_name_H-M   'P 1'
#
loop_
_entity.id
_entity.type
_entity.pdbx_description
1 polymer ?
#
loop_
_entity_poly.entity_id
_entity_poly.type
_entity_poly.pdbx_seq_one_letter_code
_entity_poly.pdbx_strand_id
1 'polypeptide(L)'
;MVMLGDILAAARGSAGALERWLAHADPQLAQDTACAAKSVGLGIAGYARMAVADFSRFANEEDWATLVSSLRDSSDPGSTCLAAMVHWRLSAVGCRAHSIPQEAGAKDE
;
A
#
# COMPACT_ATOMS: atom_id res chain seq x y z
N MET A 1 22.16 11.35 -4.48
CA MET A 1 21.59 10.81 -3.23
C MET A 1 20.09 10.84 -3.40
N VAL A 2 19.42 9.70 -3.43
CA VAL A 2 17.97 9.63 -3.65
C VAL A 2 17.27 9.96 -2.33
N MET A 3 16.43 10.99 -2.31
CA MET A 3 15.63 11.35 -1.14
C MET A 3 14.29 10.61 -1.14
N LEU A 4 13.68 10.45 0.03
CA LEU A 4 12.35 9.84 0.17
C LEU A 4 11.31 10.55 -0.73
N GLY A 5 11.43 11.88 -0.87
CA GLY A 5 10.60 12.68 -1.78
C GLY A 5 10.75 12.29 -3.25
N ASP A 6 11.97 11.97 -3.70
CA ASP A 6 12.24 11.49 -5.06
C ASP A 6 11.67 10.09 -5.29
N ILE A 7 11.73 9.22 -4.27
CA ILE A 7 11.14 7.88 -4.30
C ILE A 7 9.61 7.96 -4.44
N LEU A 8 8.97 8.84 -3.66
CA LEU A 8 7.53 9.07 -3.71
C LEU A 8 7.08 9.71 -5.02
N ALA A 9 7.87 10.63 -5.58
CA ALA A 9 7.61 11.26 -6.87
C ALA A 9 7.73 10.24 -8.02
N ALA A 10 8.77 9.41 -8.00
CA ALA A 10 8.95 8.31 -8.95
C ALA A 10 7.80 7.29 -8.85
N ALA A 11 7.42 6.87 -7.64
CA ALA A 11 6.29 5.98 -7.40
C ALA A 11 4.96 6.51 -7.98
N ARG A 12 4.73 7.84 -7.91
CA ARG A 12 3.51 8.48 -8.43
C ARG A 12 3.42 8.46 -9.96
N GLY A 13 4.55 8.64 -10.64
CA GLY A 13 4.67 8.55 -12.11
C GLY A 13 4.70 7.12 -12.64
N SER A 14 5.14 6.17 -11.82
CA SER A 14 5.30 4.76 -12.15
C SER A 14 4.04 3.92 -12.04
N ALA A 15 2.84 4.48 -11.91
CA ALA A 15 1.60 3.70 -11.75
C ALA A 15 1.43 2.53 -12.75
N GLY A 16 1.74 2.73 -14.03
CA GLY A 16 1.73 1.67 -15.04
C GLY A 16 3.00 0.80 -15.07
N ALA A 17 4.10 1.26 -14.47
CA ALA A 17 5.28 0.42 -14.23
C ALA A 17 5.11 -0.45 -12.98
N LEU A 18 4.36 0.02 -11.99
CA LEU A 18 3.97 -0.70 -10.77
C LEU A 18 3.09 -1.90 -11.10
N GLU A 19 2.06 -1.74 -11.94
CA GLU A 19 1.19 -2.86 -12.30
C GLU A 19 1.99 -3.97 -13.03
N ARG A 20 2.90 -3.57 -13.93
CA ARG A 20 3.80 -4.50 -14.63
C ARG A 20 4.83 -5.14 -13.71
N TRP A 21 5.38 -4.37 -12.78
CA TRP A 21 6.33 -4.86 -11.80
C TRP A 21 5.66 -5.80 -10.80
N LEU A 22 4.47 -5.46 -10.28
CA LEU A 22 3.69 -6.33 -9.40
C LEU A 22 3.37 -7.64 -10.11
N ALA A 23 2.91 -7.59 -11.36
CA ALA A 23 2.66 -8.81 -12.15
C ALA A 23 3.90 -9.71 -12.32
N HIS A 24 5.11 -9.15 -12.24
CA HIS A 24 6.35 -9.90 -12.39
C HIS A 24 6.99 -10.33 -11.06
N ALA A 25 6.95 -9.47 -10.05
CA ALA A 25 7.58 -9.68 -8.74
C ALA A 25 6.68 -10.47 -7.79
N ASP A 26 5.38 -10.17 -7.80
CA ASP A 26 4.39 -10.84 -6.96
C ASP A 26 2.99 -10.82 -7.62
N PRO A 27 2.69 -11.82 -8.49
CA PRO A 27 1.44 -11.87 -9.22
C PRO A 27 0.22 -12.11 -8.30
N GLN A 28 0.43 -12.60 -7.07
CA GLN A 28 -0.63 -12.75 -6.10
C GLN A 28 -0.98 -11.39 -5.49
N LEU A 29 0.02 -10.62 -5.07
CA LEU A 29 -0.17 -9.24 -4.61
C LEU A 29 -0.82 -8.36 -5.67
N ALA A 30 -0.49 -8.55 -6.96
CA ALA A 30 -1.13 -7.86 -8.07
C ALA A 30 -2.65 -8.13 -8.14
N GLN A 31 -3.05 -9.40 -8.00
CA GLN A 31 -4.45 -9.82 -8.02
C GLN A 31 -5.22 -9.30 -6.81
N ASP A 32 -4.64 -9.42 -5.62
CA ASP A 32 -5.25 -8.94 -4.37
C ASP A 32 -5.44 -7.42 -4.41
N THR A 33 -4.44 -6.69 -4.90
CA THR A 33 -4.51 -5.24 -5.12
C THR A 33 -5.59 -4.89 -6.13
N ALA A 34 -5.71 -5.62 -7.24
CA ALA A 34 -6.76 -5.38 -8.24
C ALA A 34 -8.17 -5.63 -7.68
N CYS A 35 -8.33 -6.68 -6.85
CA CYS A 35 -9.59 -6.99 -6.20
C CYS A 35 -9.97 -5.90 -5.18
N ALA A 36 -9.03 -5.51 -4.33
CA ALA A 36 -9.24 -4.46 -3.33
C ALA A 36 -9.42 -3.07 -3.96
N ALA A 37 -8.78 -2.79 -5.09
CA ALA A 37 -8.98 -1.56 -5.86
C ALA A 37 -10.43 -1.49 -6.39
N LYS A 38 -10.92 -2.60 -6.97
CA LYS A 38 -12.30 -2.68 -7.45
C LYS A 38 -13.33 -2.50 -6.33
N SER A 39 -13.09 -3.05 -5.13
CA SER A 39 -14.03 -2.93 -4.01
C SER A 39 -14.21 -1.49 -3.52
N VAL A 40 -13.20 -0.63 -3.70
CA VAL A 40 -13.26 0.81 -3.37
C VAL A 40 -13.50 1.71 -4.59
N GLY A 41 -13.80 1.13 -5.77
CA GLY A 41 -14.06 1.89 -7.00
C GLY A 41 -12.82 2.58 -7.60
N LEU A 42 -11.61 2.12 -7.26
CA LEU A 42 -10.35 2.67 -7.76
C LEU A 42 -9.67 1.72 -8.75
N GLY A 43 -8.79 2.26 -9.58
CA GLY A 43 -7.79 1.46 -10.30
C GLY A 43 -6.60 1.10 -9.41
N ILE A 44 -5.77 0.14 -9.83
CA ILE A 44 -4.56 -0.29 -9.10
C ILE A 44 -3.66 0.89 -8.72
N ALA A 45 -3.46 1.81 -9.66
CA ALA A 45 -2.71 3.05 -9.44
C ALA A 45 -3.32 3.95 -8.34
N GLY A 46 -4.64 4.05 -8.30
CA GLY A 46 -5.37 4.82 -7.29
C GLY A 46 -5.26 4.15 -5.92
N TYR A 47 -5.40 2.83 -5.89
CA TYR A 47 -5.26 2.04 -4.67
C TYR A 47 -3.85 2.11 -4.09
N ALA A 48 -2.82 2.04 -4.93
CA ALA A 48 -1.43 2.19 -4.50
C ALA A 48 -1.15 3.56 -3.89
N ARG A 49 -1.67 4.65 -4.47
CA ARG A 49 -1.55 6.00 -3.90
C ARG A 49 -2.26 6.12 -2.56
N MET A 50 -3.44 5.52 -2.45
CA MET A 50 -4.18 5.45 -1.19
C MET A 50 -3.41 4.64 -0.15
N ALA A 51 -2.74 3.56 -0.54
CA ALA A 51 -1.88 2.78 0.35
C ALA A 51 -0.68 3.56 0.88
N VAL A 52 -0.02 4.33 0.02
CA VAL A 52 1.07 5.22 0.44
C VAL A 52 0.56 6.27 1.44
N ALA A 53 -0.61 6.87 1.17
CA ALA A 53 -1.20 7.88 2.04
C ALA A 53 -1.62 7.31 3.40
N ASP A 54 -2.27 6.14 3.40
CA ASP A 54 -2.74 5.47 4.62
C ASP A 54 -1.56 4.97 5.46
N PHE A 55 -0.56 4.34 4.84
CA PHE A 55 0.66 3.93 5.54
C PHE A 55 1.33 5.14 6.21
N SER A 56 1.52 6.23 5.47
CA SER A 56 2.17 7.44 6.01
C SER A 56 1.41 8.05 7.20
N ARG A 57 0.09 7.81 7.29
CA ARG A 57 -0.77 8.38 8.32
C ARG A 57 -0.97 7.45 9.52
N PHE A 58 -0.98 6.14 9.31
CA PHE A 58 -1.45 5.17 10.29
C PHE A 58 -0.44 4.09 10.65
N ALA A 59 0.65 3.92 9.88
CA ALA A 59 1.69 2.96 10.21
C ALA A 59 2.38 3.31 11.53
N ASN A 60 2.56 2.32 12.39
CA ASN A 60 3.25 2.49 13.67
C ASN A 60 4.79 2.36 13.49
N GLU A 61 5.55 2.54 14.56
CA GLU A 61 7.03 2.47 14.50
C GLU A 61 7.56 1.10 14.03
N GLU A 62 6.86 0.01 14.34
CA GLU A 62 7.25 -1.35 13.93
C GLU A 62 7.04 -1.56 12.42
N ASP A 63 5.92 -1.05 11.88
CA ASP A 63 5.64 -1.02 10.44
C ASP A 63 6.72 -0.22 9.69
N TRP A 64 7.10 0.94 10.23
CA TRP A 64 8.17 1.77 9.68
C TRP A 64 9.54 1.06 9.73
N ALA A 65 9.87 0.39 10.83
CA ALA A 65 11.11 -0.37 10.96
C ALA A 65 11.15 -1.56 9.97
N THR A 66 10.03 -2.25 9.79
CA THR A 66 9.89 -3.35 8.82
C THR A 66 10.07 -2.84 7.39
N LEU A 67 9.43 -1.72 7.04
CA LEU A 67 9.60 -1.09 5.73
C LEU A 67 11.07 -0.72 5.49
N VAL A 68 11.71 0.00 6.41
CA VAL A 68 13.11 0.44 6.26
C VAL A 68 14.08 -0.73 6.14
N SER A 69 13.84 -1.83 6.86
CA SER A 69 14.63 -3.06 6.74
C SER A 69 14.47 -3.67 5.35
N SER A 70 13.23 -3.78 4.86
CA SER A 70 12.91 -4.30 3.53
C SER A 70 13.57 -3.48 2.40
N LEU A 71 13.66 -2.16 2.57
CA LEU A 71 14.29 -1.27 1.60
C LEU A 71 15.82 -1.39 1.56
N ARG A 72 16.45 -1.69 2.69
CA ARG A 72 17.90 -1.82 2.79
C ARG A 72 18.42 -3.02 1.99
N ASP A 73 17.66 -4.10 1.96
CA ASP A 73 18.03 -5.35 1.30
C ASP A 73 17.58 -5.42 -0.17
N SER A 74 16.92 -4.38 -0.69
CA SER A 74 16.33 -4.37 -2.03
C SER A 74 17.21 -3.69 -3.08
N SER A 75 17.34 -4.37 -4.23
CA SER A 75 17.93 -3.82 -5.45
C SER A 75 17.06 -2.77 -6.16
N ASP A 76 15.77 -2.70 -5.82
CA ASP A 76 14.81 -1.71 -6.32
C ASP A 76 13.95 -1.15 -5.17
N PRO A 77 14.51 -0.19 -4.40
CA PRO A 77 13.84 0.33 -3.22
C PRO A 77 12.53 1.06 -3.54
N GLY A 78 12.37 1.60 -4.76
CA GLY A 78 11.13 2.28 -5.15
C GLY A 78 9.95 1.33 -5.24
N SER A 79 10.13 0.21 -5.94
CA SER A 79 9.08 -0.79 -6.09
C SER A 79 8.84 -1.59 -4.81
N THR A 80 9.91 -1.91 -4.06
CA THR A 80 9.78 -2.57 -2.75
C THR A 80 9.02 -1.71 -1.74
N CYS A 81 9.25 -0.39 -1.72
CA CYS A 81 8.51 0.55 -0.88
C CYS A 81 7.00 0.47 -1.17
N LEU A 82 6.66 0.56 -2.45
CA LEU A 82 5.28 0.59 -2.90
C LEU A 82 4.57 -0.75 -2.64
N ALA A 83 5.26 -1.87 -2.86
CA ALA A 83 4.74 -3.20 -2.58
C ALA A 83 4.46 -3.40 -1.09
N ALA A 84 5.40 -3.01 -0.23
CA ALA A 84 5.26 -3.12 1.22
C ALA A 84 4.08 -2.30 1.74
N MET A 85 3.90 -1.06 1.26
CA MET A 85 2.77 -0.20 1.65
C MET A 85 1.42 -0.76 1.17
N VAL A 86 1.37 -1.31 -0.05
CA VAL A 86 0.16 -1.96 -0.58
C VAL A 86 -0.18 -3.22 0.22
N HIS A 87 0.82 -4.06 0.50
CA HIS A 87 0.66 -5.27 1.30
C HIS A 87 0.19 -4.95 2.73
N TRP A 88 0.80 -3.96 3.38
CA TRP A 88 0.38 -3.48 4.71
C TRP A 88 -1.10 -3.09 4.73
N ARG A 89 -1.56 -2.36 3.70
CA ARG A 89 -2.96 -1.94 3.61
C ARG A 89 -3.92 -3.10 3.35
N LEU A 90 -3.53 -4.05 2.50
CA LEU A 90 -4.34 -5.26 2.26
C LEU A 90 -4.50 -6.06 3.55
N SER A 91 -3.41 -6.18 4.33
CA SER A 91 -3.44 -6.80 5.66
C SER A 91 -4.34 -6.05 6.64
N ALA A 92 -4.40 -4.72 6.58
CA ALA A 92 -5.33 -3.92 7.39
C ALA A 92 -6.82 -4.15 7.03
N VAL A 93 -7.13 -4.43 5.76
CA VAL A 93 -8.50 -4.77 5.31
C VAL A 93 -8.87 -6.21 5.64
N GLY A 94 -7.91 -7.15 5.60
CA GLY A 94 -8.13 -8.56 5.92
C GLY A 94 -8.12 -8.89 7.41
N CYS A 95 -7.47 -8.06 8.24
CA CYS A 95 -7.37 -8.29 9.68
C CYS A 95 -8.51 -7.58 10.43
N ARG A 96 -9.43 -8.36 11.01
CA ARG A 96 -10.51 -7.87 11.91
C ARG A 96 -9.99 -7.08 13.12
N ALA A 97 -8.68 -7.12 13.40
CA ALA A 97 -8.05 -6.32 14.45
C ALA A 97 -7.78 -4.85 14.02
N HIS A 98 -7.78 -4.54 12.72
CA HIS A 98 -7.51 -3.21 12.16
C HIS A 98 -8.70 -2.60 11.41
N SER A 99 -9.87 -3.24 11.44
CA SER A 99 -11.10 -2.60 10.99
C SER A 99 -11.41 -1.42 11.91
N ILE A 100 -11.23 -0.20 11.39
CA ILE A 100 -11.76 1.03 11.98
C ILE A 100 -13.22 0.77 12.38
N PRO A 101 -13.64 0.98 13.64
CA PRO A 101 -15.04 0.86 13.99
C PRO A 101 -15.82 1.89 13.17
N GLN A 102 -16.60 1.42 12.19
CA GLN A 102 -17.72 2.17 11.67
C GLN A 102 -18.72 2.26 12.82
N GLU A 103 -18.73 3.41 13.50
CA GLU A 103 -19.79 3.75 14.44
C GLU A 103 -21.10 3.89 13.64
N ALA A 104 -21.78 2.76 13.47
CA ALA A 104 -23.17 2.70 13.08
C ALA A 104 -23.98 3.26 14.25
N GLY A 105 -24.13 4.59 14.26
CA GLY A 105 -25.14 5.27 15.04
C GLY A 105 -26.53 4.84 14.58
N ALA A 106 -27.02 3.72 15.11
CA ALA A 106 -28.45 3.45 15.17
C ALA A 106 -29.01 4.25 16.35
N LYS A 107 -29.53 5.44 16.03
CA LYS A 107 -30.43 6.20 16.91
C LYS A 107 -31.63 5.32 17.28
N ASP A 108 -31.97 5.33 18.56
CA ASP A 108 -33.27 5.01 19.13
C ASP A 108 -34.46 5.39 18.22
N GLU A 109 -35.42 4.47 18.05
CA GLU A 109 -36.83 4.65 18.47
C GLU A 109 -37.57 3.29 18.50
#